data_AF-A0A8J2VWZ8-F1
#
_entry.id   AF-A0A8J2VWZ8-F1
#
_cell.length_a   1.000
_cell.length_b   1.000
_cell.length_c   1.000
_cell.angle_alpha   90.00
_cell.angle_beta   90.00
_cell.angle_gamma   90.00
#
_symmetry.space_group_name_H-M   'P 1'
#
loop_
_entity.id
_entity.type
_entity.pdbx_description
1 polymer ?
#
loop_
_entity_poly.entity_id
_entity_poly.type
_entity_poly.pdbx_seq_one_letter_code
_entity_poly.pdbx_strand_id
1 'polypeptide(L)'
;MDASLLIPIILYFIDMVYASLSYKLNDGNEIPAIALGTSLGHLADGTRVLSVNHSLAQAVQEALTAGYKHIDTASLYRVEDEVGLGIRWYLNDTNKRQNIYVTTKNT
;
A
#
# COMPACT_ATOMS: atom_id res chain seq x y z
N MET A 1 -40.31 11.58 3.81
CA MET A 1 -39.20 10.63 4.04
C MET A 1 -39.00 10.54 5.54
N ASP A 2 -39.00 9.34 6.10
CA ASP A 2 -38.84 9.11 7.53
C ASP A 2 -37.39 9.43 7.96
N ALA A 3 -37.22 10.32 8.94
CA ALA A 3 -35.92 10.70 9.48
C ALA A 3 -35.17 9.52 10.13
N SER A 4 -35.89 8.46 10.52
CA SER A 4 -35.29 7.24 11.08
C SER A 4 -34.44 6.46 10.07
N LEU A 5 -34.70 6.62 8.77
CA LEU A 5 -33.96 5.95 7.69
C LEU A 5 -32.74 6.74 7.22
N LEU A 6 -32.64 8.04 7.55
CA LEU A 6 -31.54 8.90 7.11
C LEU A 6 -30.20 8.53 7.75
N ILE A 7 -30.19 8.21 9.04
CA ILE A 7 -28.97 7.81 9.77
C ILE A 7 -28.34 6.52 9.22
N PRO A 8 -29.06 5.39 9.08
CA PRO A 8 -28.47 4.16 8.55
C PRO A 8 -28.03 4.30 7.09
N ILE A 9 -28.72 5.13 6.29
CA ILE A 9 -28.29 5.43 4.92
C ILE A 9 -26.96 6.19 4.92
N ILE A 10 -26.82 7.22 5.76
CA ILE A 10 -25.57 7.99 5.87
C ILE A 10 -24.42 7.08 6.34
N LEU A 11 -24.66 6.22 7.34
CA LEU A 11 -23.66 5.26 7.81
C LEU A 11 -23.25 4.26 6.72
N TYR A 12 -24.21 3.73 5.96
CA TYR A 12 -23.91 2.83 4.83
C TYR A 12 -23.03 3.50 3.77
N PHE A 13 -23.31 4.77 3.41
CA PHE A 13 -22.48 5.50 2.45
C PHE A 13 -21.09 5.84 3.01
N ILE A 14 -20.98 6.16 4.31
CA ILE A 14 -19.71 6.34 4.99
C ILE A 14 -18.91 5.04 4.93
N ASP A 15 -19.49 3.93 5.35
CA ASP A 15 -18.82 2.61 5.34
C ASP A 15 -18.41 2.21 3.92
N MET A 16 -19.26 2.44 2.92
CA MET A 16 -18.94 2.18 1.51
C MET A 16 -17.79 3.06 0.99
N VAL A 17 -17.72 4.32 1.42
CA VAL A 17 -16.62 5.24 1.05
C VAL A 17 -15.30 4.84 1.74
N TYR A 18 -15.35 4.29 2.96
CA TYR A 18 -14.17 3.87 3.71
C TYR A 18 -13.80 2.38 3.55
N ALA A 19 -14.64 1.59 2.88
CA ALA A 19 -14.37 0.18 2.63
C ALA A 19 -13.20 0.02 1.64
N SER A 20 -12.05 -0.43 2.13
CA SER A 20 -10.97 -0.82 1.24
C SER A 20 -11.29 -2.17 0.60
N LEU A 21 -11.35 -2.20 -0.73
CA LEU A 21 -11.49 -3.42 -1.50
C LEU A 21 -10.38 -4.41 -1.12
N SER A 22 -10.77 -5.56 -0.59
CA SER A 22 -9.89 -6.63 -0.14
C SER A 22 -10.44 -7.98 -0.54
N TYR A 23 -9.55 -8.97 -0.61
CA TYR A 23 -9.90 -10.35 -0.87
C TYR A 23 -9.48 -11.22 0.31
N LYS A 24 -10.35 -12.14 0.68
CA LYS A 24 -10.01 -13.20 1.63
C LYS A 24 -9.19 -14.27 0.92
N LEU A 25 -7.98 -14.49 1.40
CA LEU A 25 -7.11 -15.56 0.95
C LEU A 25 -7.57 -16.92 1.52
N ASN A 26 -7.09 -18.00 0.93
CA ASN A 26 -7.47 -19.37 1.33
C ASN A 26 -6.98 -19.77 2.73
N ASP A 27 -6.01 -19.03 3.29
CA ASP A 27 -5.49 -19.16 4.65
C ASP A 27 -6.26 -18.33 5.68
N GLY A 28 -7.28 -17.60 5.24
CA GLY A 28 -8.12 -16.75 6.08
C GLY A 28 -7.61 -15.32 6.27
N ASN A 29 -6.44 -14.97 5.76
CA ASN A 29 -5.94 -13.58 5.77
C ASN A 29 -6.71 -12.71 4.76
N GLU A 30 -6.77 -11.40 5.02
CA GLU A 30 -7.33 -10.42 4.09
C GLU A 30 -6.18 -9.67 3.38
N ILE A 31 -6.24 -9.61 2.04
CA ILE A 31 -5.27 -8.86 1.23
C ILE A 31 -5.94 -7.67 0.55
N PRO A 32 -5.37 -6.44 0.63
CA PRO A 32 -5.91 -5.32 -0.14
C PRO A 32 -5.76 -5.58 -1.65
N ALA A 33 -6.83 -5.34 -2.40
CA ALA A 33 -6.94 -5.69 -3.81
C ALA A 33 -5.98 -4.91 -4.73
N ILE A 34 -5.54 -3.73 -4.29
CA ILE A 34 -4.67 -2.83 -5.04
C ILE A 34 -3.35 -2.66 -4.29
N ALA A 35 -2.23 -2.89 -4.98
CA ALA A 35 -0.88 -2.76 -4.45
C ALA A 35 -0.05 -1.73 -5.21
N LEU A 36 0.85 -1.04 -4.51
CA LEU A 36 1.95 -0.30 -5.14
C LEU A 36 3.05 -1.29 -5.53
N GLY A 37 3.35 -1.41 -6.82
CA GLY A 37 4.54 -2.12 -7.31
C GLY A 37 5.79 -1.28 -7.17
N THR A 38 6.88 -1.88 -6.67
CA THR A 38 8.13 -1.15 -6.36
C THR A 38 9.31 -1.48 -7.29
N SER A 39 9.06 -2.15 -8.41
CA SER A 39 10.07 -2.33 -9.46
C SER A 39 10.31 -1.02 -10.20
N LEU A 40 11.57 -0.60 -10.29
CA LEU A 40 11.96 0.62 -11.02
C LEU A 40 12.22 0.37 -12.52
N GLY A 41 12.21 -0.89 -12.95
CA GLY A 41 12.46 -1.29 -14.33
C GLY A 41 13.92 -1.16 -14.76
N HIS A 42 14.11 -1.23 -16.08
CA HIS A 42 15.41 -1.15 -16.74
C HIS A 42 15.33 -0.16 -17.90
N LEU A 43 16.46 0.46 -18.23
CA LEU A 43 16.66 1.25 -19.44
C LEU A 43 16.74 0.32 -20.66
N ALA A 44 16.71 0.90 -21.86
CA ALA A 44 16.71 0.14 -23.12
C ALA A 44 17.94 -0.76 -23.32
N ASP A 45 19.06 -0.40 -22.69
CA ASP A 45 20.31 -1.17 -22.70
C ASP A 45 20.37 -2.27 -21.61
N GLY A 46 19.29 -2.45 -20.85
CA GLY A 46 19.22 -3.39 -19.73
C GLY A 46 19.78 -2.84 -18.42
N THR A 47 20.25 -1.59 -18.38
CA THR A 47 20.72 -0.96 -17.15
C THR A 47 19.57 -0.79 -16.16
N ARG A 48 19.77 -1.24 -14.93
CA ARG A 48 18.77 -1.13 -13.87
C ARG A 48 18.55 0.32 -13.44
N VAL A 49 17.29 0.72 -13.30
CA VAL A 49 16.96 2.01 -12.69
C VAL A 49 17.08 1.89 -11.17
N LEU A 50 17.76 2.85 -10.55
CA LEU A 50 17.97 2.91 -9.10
C LEU A 50 17.18 4.07 -8.49
N SER A 51 16.81 3.93 -7.22
CA SER A 51 16.28 5.05 -6.44
C SER A 51 17.36 6.12 -6.30
N VAL A 52 16.99 7.39 -6.47
CA VAL A 52 17.91 8.53 -6.34
C VAL A 52 17.30 9.47 -5.30
N ASN A 53 18.12 9.91 -4.34
CA ASN A 53 17.68 10.78 -3.24
C ASN A 53 16.42 10.27 -2.51
N HIS A 54 16.36 8.96 -2.28
CA HIS A 54 15.25 8.28 -1.63
C HIS A 54 13.88 8.43 -2.32
N SER A 55 13.87 8.63 -3.65
CA SER A 55 12.63 8.85 -4.41
C SER A 55 11.64 7.69 -4.29
N LEU A 56 12.11 6.45 -4.18
CA LEU A 56 11.23 5.30 -3.95
C LEU A 56 10.66 5.28 -2.53
N ALA A 57 11.46 5.58 -1.51
CA ALA A 57 10.95 5.70 -0.14
C ALA A 57 9.86 6.78 -0.04
N GLN A 58 10.06 7.92 -0.71
CA GLN A 58 9.04 8.98 -0.80
C GLN A 58 7.78 8.49 -1.51
N ALA A 59 7.90 7.80 -2.64
CA ALA A 59 6.75 7.24 -3.36
C ALA A 59 5.96 6.23 -2.50
N VAL A 60 6.65 5.39 -1.72
CA VAL A 60 6.01 4.46 -0.77
C VAL A 60 5.27 5.21 0.33
N GLN A 61 5.89 6.25 0.93
CA GLN A 61 5.23 7.07 1.94
C GLN A 61 3.98 7.77 1.37
N GLU A 62 4.10 8.40 0.21
CA GLU A 62 3.00 9.11 -0.45
C GLU A 62 1.84 8.16 -0.80
N ALA A 63 2.13 6.95 -1.31
CA ALA A 63 1.11 5.97 -1.59
C ALA A 63 0.33 5.56 -0.32
N LEU A 64 1.04 5.29 0.79
CA LEU A 64 0.41 4.96 2.06
C LEU A 64 -0.42 6.14 2.61
N THR A 65 0.08 7.38 2.49
CA THR A 65 -0.67 8.61 2.82
C THR A 65 -1.91 8.79 1.95
N ALA A 66 -1.85 8.41 0.67
CA ALA A 66 -2.97 8.44 -0.26
C ALA A 66 -3.99 7.30 -0.04
N GLY A 67 -3.74 6.39 0.92
CA GLY A 67 -4.67 5.32 1.29
C GLY A 67 -4.34 3.95 0.71
N TYR A 68 -3.21 3.77 0.02
CA TYR A 68 -2.72 2.43 -0.27
C TYR A 68 -2.47 1.69 1.04
N LYS A 69 -2.81 0.41 1.06
CA LYS A 69 -2.56 -0.48 2.20
C LYS A 69 -1.67 -1.65 1.83
N HIS A 70 -1.32 -1.83 0.57
CA HIS A 70 -0.56 -2.98 0.09
C HIS A 70 0.64 -2.51 -0.74
N ILE A 71 1.83 -2.97 -0.34
CA ILE A 71 3.10 -2.72 -1.03
C ILE A 71 3.64 -4.04 -1.56
N ASP A 72 3.92 -4.11 -2.86
CA ASP A 72 4.54 -5.26 -3.53
C ASP A 72 6.02 -4.96 -3.84
N THR A 73 6.90 -5.80 -3.32
CA THR A 73 8.34 -5.74 -3.55
C THR A 73 8.93 -7.13 -3.84
N ALA A 74 10.24 -7.20 -3.99
CA ALA A 74 10.98 -8.45 -4.15
C ALA A 74 12.47 -8.23 -3.83
N SER A 75 13.14 -9.28 -3.35
CA SER A 75 14.60 -9.30 -3.18
C SER A 75 15.35 -8.98 -4.48
N LEU A 76 14.88 -9.50 -5.62
CA LEU A 76 15.40 -9.17 -6.96
C LEU A 76 15.34 -7.67 -7.26
N TYR A 77 14.40 -6.94 -6.64
CA TYR A 77 14.22 -5.52 -6.86
C TYR A 77 15.33 -4.68 -6.21
N ARG A 78 16.13 -5.25 -5.29
CA ARG A 78 17.28 -4.58 -4.65
C ARG A 78 16.95 -3.18 -4.12
N VAL A 79 15.73 -3.02 -3.61
CA VAL A 79 15.18 -1.75 -3.09
C VAL A 79 14.31 -1.97 -1.83
N GLU A 80 14.39 -3.13 -1.19
CA GLU A 80 13.61 -3.41 0.02
C GLU A 80 13.99 -2.48 1.20
N ASP A 81 15.22 -1.97 1.19
CA ASP A 81 15.70 -0.93 2.10
C ASP A 81 14.94 0.40 1.91
N GLU A 82 14.73 0.83 0.67
CA GLU A 82 13.92 2.00 0.32
C GLU A 82 12.44 1.80 0.68
N VAL A 83 11.90 0.61 0.42
CA VAL A 83 10.52 0.27 0.81
C VAL A 83 10.36 0.34 2.34
N GLY A 84 11.30 -0.25 3.08
CA GLY A 84 11.31 -0.20 4.53
C GLY A 84 11.45 1.22 5.08
N LEU A 85 12.24 2.07 4.41
CA LEU A 85 12.40 3.48 4.77
C LEU A 85 11.09 4.26 4.57
N GLY A 86 10.42 4.10 3.43
CA GLY A 86 9.14 4.76 3.15
C GLY A 86 8.04 4.34 4.12
N ILE A 87 7.95 3.04 4.45
CA ILE A 87 7.03 2.54 5.48
C ILE A 87 7.36 3.17 6.84
N ARG A 88 8.65 3.24 7.21
CA ARG A 88 9.06 3.84 8.49
C ARG A 88 8.66 5.31 8.57
N TRP A 89 8.86 6.08 7.50
CA TRP A 89 8.43 7.48 7.43
C TRP A 89 6.92 7.62 7.60
N TYR A 90 6.13 6.81 6.91
CA TYR A 90 4.67 6.80 7.06
C TYR A 90 4.20 6.44 8.48
N LEU A 91 4.90 5.50 9.16
CA LEU A 91 4.54 5.07 10.51
C LEU A 91 4.83 6.12 11.59
N ASN A 92 5.74 7.07 11.34
CA ASN A 92 6.01 8.16 12.28
C ASN A 92 4.79 9.10 12.47
N ASP A 93 3.84 9.12 11.52
CA ASP A 93 2.64 9.97 11.56
C ASP A 93 1.44 9.29 12.27
N THR A 94 1.68 8.59 13.38
CA THR A 94 0.67 7.86 14.21
C THR A 94 0.02 6.62 13.56
N ASN A 95 0.50 6.20 12.39
CA ASN A 95 -0.03 5.03 11.67
C ASN A 95 0.47 3.71 12.26
N LYS A 96 -0.28 2.61 12.04
CA LYS A 96 0.01 1.29 12.61
C LYS A 96 0.50 0.31 11.55
N ARG A 97 1.59 -0.42 11.83
CA ARG A 97 2.15 -1.45 10.93
C ARG A 97 1.13 -2.51 10.53
N GLN A 98 0.22 -2.90 11.43
CA GLN A 98 -0.81 -3.90 11.17
C GLN A 98 -1.80 -3.51 10.06
N ASN A 99 -1.86 -2.23 9.68
CA ASN A 99 -2.72 -1.73 8.60
C ASN A 99 -2.05 -1.83 7.22
N ILE A 100 -0.82 -2.32 7.14
CA ILE A 100 -0.02 -2.41 5.92
C ILE A 100 0.20 -3.88 5.58
N TYR A 101 -0.20 -4.28 4.37
CA TYR A 101 0.13 -5.57 3.78
C TYR A 101 1.40 -5.40 2.95
N VAL A 102 2.42 -6.21 3.22
CA VAL A 102 3.70 -6.16 2.47
C VAL A 102 3.94 -7.53 1.86
N THR A 103 4.08 -7.57 0.54
CA THR A 103 4.44 -8.76 -0.22
C THR A 103 5.88 -8.65 -0.67
N THR A 104 6.70 -9.66 -0.41
CA THR A 104 8.03 -9.81 -1.02
C THR A 104 8.15 -11.17 -1.71
N LYS A 105 9.19 -11.33 -2.53
CA LYS A 105 9.47 -12.51 -3.34
C LYS A 105 10.93 -12.90 -3.14
N ASN A 106 11.15 -14.13 -2.72
CA ASN A 106 12.48 -14.71 -2.67
C ASN A 106 12.89 -15.11 -4.08
N THR A 107 14.10 -14.74 -4.47
CA THR A 107 14.79 -15.29 -5.64
C THR A 107 15.49 -16.60 -5.33
#